data_AF-A0A6G9XWD4-F1
#
_entry.id   AF-A0A6G9XWD4-F1
#
_cell.length_a   1.000
_cell.length_b   1.000
_cell.length_c   1.000
_cell.angle_alpha   90.00
_cell.angle_beta   90.00
_cell.angle_gamma   90.00
#
_symmetry.space_group_name_H-M   'P 1'
#
loop_
_entity.id
_entity.type
_entity.pdbx_description
1 polymer ?
#
loop_
_entity_poly.entity_id
_entity_poly.type
_entity_poly.pdbx_seq_one_letter_code
_entity_poly.pdbx_strand_id
1 'polypeptide(L)'
;MVEGGGSAPNAQGLAVVPEQVRAVGNHVYELAEALRSALESAGVDVDAVLTDGWTGSSAAEFAEGWTDVRDGGMTIMRALTAMAERLGVTAETYTSQDQSTASAMGGSSLDLP
;
A
#
# COMPACT_ATOMS: atom_id res chain seq x y z
N MET A 1 -20.59 51.59 5.54
CA MET A 1 -19.16 51.62 5.86
C MET A 1 -18.81 50.25 6.45
N VAL A 2 -18.23 49.37 5.61
CA VAL A 2 -17.28 48.26 5.89
C VAL A 2 -17.64 47.29 7.03
N GLU A 3 -18.21 46.11 6.71
CA GLU A 3 -17.59 44.77 6.54
C GLU A 3 -17.60 43.90 7.82
N GLY A 4 -17.91 42.63 7.60
CA GLY A 4 -17.75 41.54 8.55
C GLY A 4 -18.01 40.22 7.84
N GLY A 5 -17.35 40.03 6.69
CA GLY A 5 -17.43 38.82 5.88
C GLY A 5 -17.07 37.58 6.68
N GLY A 6 -17.82 36.51 6.43
CA GLY A 6 -17.71 35.24 7.12
C GLY A 6 -16.29 34.69 7.09
N SER A 7 -15.75 34.41 8.28
CA SER A 7 -14.65 33.47 8.42
C SER A 7 -15.24 32.07 8.30
N ALA A 8 -15.30 31.54 7.08
CA ALA A 8 -15.44 30.11 6.89
C ALA A 8 -14.26 29.43 7.61
N PRO A 9 -14.50 28.38 8.40
CA PRO A 9 -13.42 27.70 9.10
C PRO A 9 -12.45 27.19 8.04
N ASN A 10 -11.18 27.55 8.21
CA ASN A 10 -10.07 27.12 7.36
C ASN A 10 -10.14 25.59 7.22
N ALA A 11 -10.69 25.12 6.09
CA ALA A 11 -10.45 23.78 5.61
C ALA A 11 -8.94 23.72 5.40
N GLN A 12 -8.23 23.18 6.38
CA GLN A 12 -6.82 22.85 6.27
C GLN A 12 -6.76 21.81 5.15
N GLY A 13 -6.59 22.31 3.92
CA GLY A 13 -6.73 21.53 2.71
C GLY A 13 -5.71 20.41 2.72
N LEU A 14 -6.18 19.19 2.97
CA LEU A 14 -5.41 17.99 2.71
C LEU A 14 -5.26 17.89 1.19
N ALA A 15 -4.17 18.49 0.67
CA ALA A 15 -3.79 18.36 -0.73
C ALA A 15 -3.17 16.97 -0.91
N VAL A 16 -3.97 16.01 -1.39
CA VAL A 16 -3.44 14.72 -1.82
C VAL A 16 -2.76 14.95 -3.17
N VAL A 17 -1.49 14.53 -3.29
CA VAL A 17 -0.80 14.50 -4.58
C VAL A 17 -0.90 13.06 -5.10
N PRO A 18 -1.78 12.77 -6.09
CA PRO A 18 -2.04 11.41 -6.55
C PRO A 18 -0.77 10.65 -6.96
N GLU A 19 0.18 11.37 -7.56
CA GLU A 19 1.48 10.84 -7.98
C GLU A 19 2.32 10.31 -6.81
N GLN A 20 2.29 11.00 -5.67
CA GLN A 20 3.01 10.55 -4.47
C GLN A 20 2.34 9.32 -3.86
N VAL A 21 1.00 9.29 -3.83
CA VAL A 21 0.23 8.12 -3.36
C VAL A 21 0.50 6.89 -4.24
N ARG A 22 0.56 7.09 -5.57
CA ARG A 22 0.90 6.05 -6.53
C ARG A 22 2.34 5.55 -6.33
N ALA A 23 3.30 6.45 -6.11
CA ALA A 23 4.69 6.08 -5.84
C ALA A 23 4.83 5.23 -4.56
N VAL A 24 4.12 5.59 -3.48
CA VAL A 24 4.09 4.80 -2.25
C VAL A 24 3.45 3.43 -2.49
N GLY A 25 2.34 3.38 -3.24
CA GLY A 25 1.69 2.12 -3.62
C GLY A 25 2.65 1.18 -4.36
N ASN A 26 3.37 1.69 -5.36
CA ASN A 26 4.36 0.92 -6.10
C ASN A 26 5.51 0.42 -5.19
N HIS A 27 6.03 1.29 -4.33
CA HIS A 27 7.10 0.92 -3.41
C HIS A 27 6.68 -0.20 -2.42
N VAL A 28 5.46 -0.12 -1.89
CA VAL A 28 4.92 -1.15 -0.99
C VAL A 28 4.73 -2.48 -1.74
N TYR A 29 4.32 -2.44 -3.01
CA TYR A 29 4.20 -3.63 -3.84
C TYR A 29 5.56 -4.29 -4.09
N GLU A 30 6.57 -3.51 -4.49
CA GLU A 30 7.94 -4.00 -4.70
C GLU A 30 8.53 -4.59 -3.42
N LEU A 31 8.29 -3.97 -2.26
CA LEU A 31 8.72 -4.49 -0.97
C LEU A 31 8.04 -5.82 -0.64
N ALA A 32 6.73 -5.95 -0.88
CA ALA A 32 6.01 -7.20 -0.66
C ALA A 32 6.60 -8.34 -1.50
N GLU A 33 6.93 -8.06 -2.77
CA GLU A 33 7.50 -9.05 -3.68
C GLU A 33 8.93 -9.44 -3.31
N ALA A 34 9.76 -8.46 -2.91
CA ALA A 34 11.11 -8.73 -2.42
C ALA A 34 11.09 -9.61 -1.17
N LEU A 35 10.18 -9.33 -0.22
CA LEU A 35 10.00 -10.15 0.97
C LEU A 35 9.53 -11.58 0.63
N ARG A 36 8.68 -11.74 -0.39
CA ARG A 36 8.21 -13.05 -0.85
C ARG A 36 9.33 -13.88 -1.40
N SER A 37 10.14 -13.30 -2.28
CA SER A 37 11.30 -13.96 -2.85
C SER A 37 12.33 -14.34 -1.77
N ALA A 38 12.56 -13.46 -0.80
CA ALA A 38 13.46 -13.75 0.32
C ALA A 38 12.96 -14.90 1.20
N LEU A 39 11.65 -14.92 1.52
CA LEU A 39 11.06 -15.98 2.33
C LEU A 39 11.07 -17.33 1.60
N GLU A 40 10.81 -17.34 0.28
CA GLU A 40 10.92 -18.53 -0.55
C GLU A 40 12.34 -19.08 -0.59
N SER A 41 13.34 -18.20 -0.75
CA SER A 41 14.76 -18.59 -0.70
C SER A 41 15.13 -19.20 0.65
N ALA A 42 14.74 -18.56 1.74
CA ALA A 42 14.97 -19.09 3.09
C ALA A 42 14.26 -20.43 3.30
N GLY A 43 13.09 -20.64 2.69
CA GLY A 43 12.39 -21.93 2.72
C GLY A 43 13.18 -23.05 2.07
N VAL A 44 13.82 -22.78 0.92
CA VAL A 44 14.70 -23.76 0.25
C VAL A 44 15.88 -24.13 1.15
N ASP A 45 16.51 -23.14 1.79
CA ASP A 45 17.65 -23.37 2.68
C ASP A 45 17.23 -24.17 3.93
N VAL A 46 16.07 -23.86 4.51
CA VAL A 46 15.53 -24.60 5.66
C VAL A 46 15.20 -26.04 5.28
N ASP A 47 14.54 -26.26 4.15
CA ASP A 47 14.19 -27.60 3.67
C ASP A 47 15.46 -28.43 3.44
N ALA A 48 16.52 -27.83 2.89
CA ALA A 48 17.80 -28.50 2.71
C ALA A 48 18.39 -28.96 4.06
N VAL A 49 18.46 -28.08 5.07
CA VAL A 49 19.04 -28.44 6.37
C VAL A 49 18.22 -29.52 7.10
N LEU A 50 16.89 -29.44 7.03
CA LEU A 50 16.00 -30.42 7.66
C LEU A 50 16.01 -31.78 6.96
N THR A 51 16.45 -31.85 5.70
CA THR A 51 16.53 -33.10 4.94
C THR A 51 17.94 -33.70 4.87
N ASP A 52 18.99 -32.89 4.94
CA ASP A 52 20.41 -33.31 4.84
C ASP A 52 21.00 -33.86 6.16
N GLY A 53 20.17 -34.16 7.15
CA GLY A 53 20.56 -34.98 8.31
C GLY A 53 20.40 -34.33 9.68
N TRP A 54 19.90 -33.09 9.76
CA TRP A 54 19.47 -32.53 11.03
C TRP A 54 18.13 -33.16 11.45
N THR A 55 18.17 -34.00 12.49
CA THR A 55 17.01 -34.77 12.96
C THR A 55 16.89 -34.70 14.48
N GLY A 56 15.74 -35.15 15.01
CA GLY A 56 15.45 -35.15 16.45
C GLY A 56 14.49 -34.04 16.88
N SER A 57 14.24 -33.95 18.19
CA SER A 57 13.23 -33.02 18.74
C SER A 57 13.49 -31.56 18.41
N SER A 58 14.75 -31.11 18.46
CA SER A 58 15.11 -29.73 18.11
C SER A 58 14.89 -29.40 16.64
N ALA A 59 15.07 -30.36 15.73
CA ALA A 59 14.77 -30.18 14.31
C ALA A 59 13.25 -30.05 14.09
N ALA A 60 12.45 -30.84 14.83
CA ALA A 60 10.99 -30.77 14.78
C ALA A 60 10.46 -29.43 15.33
N GLU A 61 10.93 -28.98 16.49
CA GLU A 61 10.57 -27.67 17.06
C GLU A 61 10.96 -26.50 16.14
N PHE A 62 12.14 -26.59 15.50
CA PHE A 62 12.55 -25.60 14.51
C PHE A 62 11.63 -25.61 13.28
N ALA A 63 11.26 -26.77 12.75
CA ALA A 63 10.38 -26.89 11.59
C ALA A 63 8.97 -26.32 11.88
N GLU A 64 8.45 -26.53 13.10
CA GLU A 64 7.21 -25.92 13.56
C GLU A 64 7.33 -24.40 13.62
N GLY A 65 8.35 -23.87 14.32
CA GLY A 65 8.57 -22.42 14.40
C GLY A 65 8.84 -21.76 13.04
N TRP A 66 9.51 -22.47 12.12
CA TRP A 66 9.69 -22.02 10.74
C TRP A 66 8.36 -21.92 9.98
N THR A 67 7.47 -22.89 10.19
CA THR A 67 6.12 -22.86 9.59
C THR A 67 5.35 -21.62 10.05
N ASP A 68 5.38 -21.33 11.35
CA ASP A 68 4.75 -20.13 11.92
C ASP A 68 5.32 -18.83 11.32
N VAL A 69 6.65 -18.75 11.19
CA VAL A 69 7.33 -17.60 10.57
C VAL A 69 6.91 -17.46 9.09
N ARG A 70 6.86 -18.57 8.36
CA ARG A 70 6.47 -18.58 6.94
C ARG A 70 5.03 -18.10 6.77
N ASP A 71 4.10 -18.62 7.56
CA ASP A 71 2.68 -18.28 7.48
C ASP A 71 2.40 -16.83 7.91
N GLY A 72 3.08 -16.38 8.97
CA GLY A 72 3.07 -14.98 9.40
C GLY A 72 3.62 -14.04 8.33
N GLY A 73 4.76 -14.40 7.73
CA GLY A 73 5.38 -13.65 6.63
C GLY A 73 4.44 -13.53 5.42
N MET A 74 3.82 -14.65 4.99
CA MET A 74 2.83 -14.67 3.90
C MET A 74 1.63 -13.77 4.20
N THR A 75 1.20 -13.68 5.46
CA THR A 75 0.12 -12.79 5.88
C THR A 75 0.51 -11.32 5.79
N ILE A 76 1.73 -10.95 6.22
CA ILE A 76 2.25 -9.59 6.11
C ILE A 76 2.34 -9.16 4.65
N MET A 77 2.90 -10.00 3.79
CA MET A 77 3.04 -9.70 2.37
C MET A 77 1.69 -9.50 1.69
N ARG A 78 0.71 -10.35 1.99
CA ARG A 78 -0.66 -10.20 1.48
C ARG A 78 -1.30 -8.89 1.93
N ALA A 79 -1.04 -8.47 3.17
CA ALA A 79 -1.49 -7.17 3.68
C ALA A 79 -0.79 -5.99 2.97
N LEU A 80 0.52 -6.08 2.72
CA LEU A 80 1.28 -5.09 1.95
C LEU A 80 0.73 -4.95 0.53
N THR A 81 0.51 -6.06 -0.18
CA THR A 81 -0.10 -6.05 -1.52
C THR A 81 -1.48 -5.39 -1.51
N ALA A 82 -2.34 -5.75 -0.54
CA ALA A 82 -3.66 -5.13 -0.40
C ALA A 82 -3.59 -3.63 -0.09
N MET A 83 -2.58 -3.17 0.67
CA MET A 83 -2.34 -1.74 0.89
C MET A 83 -1.90 -1.04 -0.41
N ALA A 84 -0.98 -1.63 -1.16
CA ALA A 84 -0.52 -1.10 -2.44
C ALA A 84 -1.68 -0.92 -3.44
N GLU A 85 -2.55 -1.93 -3.56
CA GLU A 85 -3.76 -1.87 -4.41
C GLU A 85 -4.68 -0.72 -4.01
N ARG A 86 -4.96 -0.56 -2.70
CA ARG A 86 -5.82 0.51 -2.19
C ARG A 86 -5.25 1.90 -2.42
N LEU A 87 -3.94 2.05 -2.29
CA LEU A 87 -3.24 3.31 -2.59
C LEU A 87 -3.36 3.65 -4.09
N GLY A 88 -3.20 2.65 -4.97
CA GLY A 88 -3.44 2.80 -6.41
C GLY A 88 -4.87 3.25 -6.73
N VAL A 89 -5.89 2.60 -6.15
CA VAL A 89 -7.31 2.96 -6.32
C VAL A 89 -7.60 4.37 -5.81
N THR A 90 -6.98 4.77 -4.70
CA THR A 90 -7.14 6.10 -4.12
C THR A 90 -6.57 7.19 -5.04
N ALA A 91 -5.38 6.97 -5.61
CA ALA A 91 -4.77 7.90 -6.57
C ALA A 91 -5.64 8.08 -7.83
N GLU A 92 -6.20 6.99 -8.35
CA GLU A 92 -7.09 7.03 -9.53
C GLU A 92 -8.39 7.77 -9.24
N THR A 93 -9.03 7.46 -8.10
CA THR A 93 -10.27 8.10 -7.67
C THR A 93 -10.11 9.60 -7.49
N TYR A 94 -8.99 10.04 -6.90
CA TYR A 94 -8.70 11.47 -6.71
C TYR A 94 -8.51 12.18 -8.06
N THR A 95 -7.78 11.55 -8.98
CA THR A 95 -7.54 12.09 -10.33
C THR A 95 -8.85 12.23 -11.13
N SER A 96 -9.77 11.28 -10.99
CA SER A 96 -11.10 11.33 -11.64
C SER A 96 -12.00 12.42 -11.05
N GLN A 97 -12.01 12.59 -9.73
CA GLN A 97 -12.77 13.65 -9.05
C GLN A 97 -12.24 15.05 -9.40
N ASP A 98 -10.93 15.21 -9.48
CA ASP A 98 -10.29 16.48 -9.87
C ASP A 98 -10.68 16.88 -11.30
N GLN A 99 -10.57 15.94 -12.26
CA GLN A 99 -11.01 16.17 -13.65
C GLN A 99 -12.50 16.49 -13.78
N SER A 100 -13.35 15.81 -13.00
CA SER A 100 -14.80 16.05 -12.99
C SER A 100 -15.13 17.45 -12.46
N THR A 101 -14.46 17.87 -11.38
CA THR A 101 -14.59 19.20 -10.78
C THR A 101 -14.10 20.28 -11.75
N ALA A 102 -12.92 20.09 -12.36
CA ALA A 102 -12.36 21.01 -13.34
C ALA A 102 -13.28 21.18 -14.56
N SER A 103 -13.89 20.08 -15.03
CA SER A 103 -14.85 20.11 -16.15
C SER A 103 -16.13 20.87 -15.79
N ALA A 104 -16.66 20.66 -14.58
CA ALA A 104 -17.84 21.38 -14.09
C ALA A 104 -17.57 22.89 -13.92
N MET A 105 -16.39 23.26 -13.44
CA MET A 105 -15.99 24.67 -13.28
C MET A 105 -15.66 25.34 -14.62
N GLY A 106 -15.03 24.63 -15.55
CA GLY A 106 -14.74 25.12 -16.91
C GLY A 106 -15.98 25.35 -17.75
N GLY A 107 -17.04 24.55 -17.56
CA GLY A 107 -18.35 24.76 -18.19
C GLY A 107 -19.14 25.93 -17.58
N SER A 108 -19.00 26.17 -16.27
CA SER A 108 -19.74 27.23 -15.58
C SER A 108 -19.14 28.64 -15.75
N SER A 109 -17.88 28.75 -16.21
CA SER A 109 -17.19 30.03 -16.41
C SER A 109 -17.41 30.67 -17.80
N LEU A 110 -18.05 29.95 -18.74
CA LEU A 110 -18.23 30.39 -20.13
C LEU A 110 -19.65 30.92 -20.44
N ASP A 111 -20.50 31.09 -19.43
CA ASP A 111 -21.78 31.79 -19.52
C ASP A 111 -21.65 33.15 -18.80
N LEU A 112 -20.98 34.10 -19.46
CA LEU A 112 -20.99 35.51 -19.08
C LEU A 112 -21.54 36.32 -20.26
N PRO A 113 -22.56 37.17 -20.06
CA PRO A 113 -23.28 37.89 -21.11
C PRO A 113 -22.43 38.88 -21.91
#